data_AF-A0A2P7NU02-F1
#
_entry.id   AF-A0A2P7NU02-F1
#
_cell.length_a   1.000
_cell.length_b   1.000
_cell.length_c   1.000
_cell.angle_alpha   90.00
_cell.angle_beta   90.00
_cell.angle_gamma   90.00
#
_symmetry.space_group_name_H-M   'P 1'
#
loop_
_entity.id
_entity.type
_entity.pdbx_description
1 polymer ?
#
loop_
_entity_poly.entity_id
_entity_poly.type
_entity_poly.pdbx_seq_one_letter_code
_entity_poly.pdbx_strand_id
1 'polypeptide(L)'
;MQQILISICLVLLLFVDVSIAADQTRKKEASVAKEKAAVLEEMASANSGDTSPLPEPDETITRLQARAVDPTGDEPLDDAITCLARSIYWEANRTDNAEMEAIANVVINRLGHAGFPNTICGVVKQGQEQGACQFSWWCDGRPDAAQEEAVYTRAKEIARKALNQQLKDSTDGAMYFHNKKVTPDWSKEYIRTVEVGEHIFYKPTDDKAK
;
A
#
# COMPACT_ATOMS: atom_id res chain seq x y z
N MET A 1 29.03 -54.50 5.79
CA MET A 1 28.53 -54.07 4.46
C MET A 1 27.03 -53.75 4.47
N GLN A 2 26.17 -54.62 5.02
CA GLN A 2 24.71 -54.44 4.99
C GLN A 2 24.19 -53.16 5.70
N GLN A 3 24.77 -52.78 6.85
CA GLN A 3 24.38 -51.55 7.55
C GLN A 3 24.77 -50.27 6.80
N ILE A 4 25.89 -50.28 6.06
CA ILE A 4 26.33 -49.13 5.26
C ILE A 4 25.37 -48.92 4.08
N LEU A 5 24.93 -50.02 3.44
CA LEU A 5 23.94 -49.98 2.36
C LEU A 5 22.58 -49.44 2.82
N ILE A 6 22.12 -49.82 4.02
CA ILE A 6 20.86 -49.33 4.60
C ILE A 6 20.94 -47.83 4.89
N SER A 7 22.04 -47.35 5.48
CA SER A 7 22.21 -45.92 5.78
C SER A 7 22.31 -45.06 4.52
N ILE A 8 22.99 -45.53 3.46
CA ILE A 8 23.04 -44.84 2.17
C ILE A 8 21.64 -44.75 1.54
N CYS A 9 20.85 -45.83 1.65
CA CYS A 9 19.49 -45.88 1.11
C CYS A 9 18.55 -44.90 1.83
N LEU A 10 18.62 -44.83 3.18
CA LEU A 10 17.86 -43.88 3.99
C LEU A 10 18.21 -42.42 3.68
N VAL A 11 19.50 -42.10 3.52
CA VAL A 11 19.94 -40.75 3.18
C VAL A 11 19.47 -40.36 1.78
N LEU A 12 19.58 -41.23 0.78
CA LEU A 12 19.10 -40.97 -0.58
C LEU A 12 17.59 -40.72 -0.62
N LEU A 13 16.79 -41.48 0.14
CA LEU A 13 15.34 -41.28 0.23
C LEU A 13 14.99 -39.89 0.79
N LEU A 14 15.66 -39.47 1.87
CA LEU A 14 15.44 -38.14 2.46
C LEU A 14 15.80 -36.99 1.51
N PHE A 15 16.86 -37.13 0.71
CA PHE A 15 17.25 -36.14 -0.29
C PHE A 15 16.25 -36.04 -1.46
N VAL A 16 15.65 -37.16 -1.85
CA VAL A 16 14.61 -37.19 -2.90
C VAL A 16 13.34 -36.46 -2.42
N ASP A 17 12.89 -36.69 -1.19
CA ASP A 17 11.68 -36.06 -0.64
C ASP A 17 11.81 -34.53 -0.55
N VAL A 18 12.97 -34.03 -0.11
CA VAL A 18 13.24 -32.58 -0.02
C VAL A 18 13.25 -31.93 -1.41
N SER A 19 13.78 -32.62 -2.43
CA SER A 19 13.83 -32.12 -3.81
C SER A 19 12.43 -32.04 -4.43
N ILE A 20 11.57 -33.01 -4.16
CA ILE A 20 10.18 -33.04 -4.63
C ILE A 20 9.38 -31.90 -3.99
N ALA A 21 9.53 -31.67 -2.68
CA ALA A 21 8.84 -30.58 -1.98
C ALA A 21 9.23 -29.20 -2.53
N ALA A 22 10.51 -28.97 -2.83
CA ALA A 22 10.99 -27.71 -3.42
C ALA A 22 10.51 -27.48 -4.86
N ASP A 23 10.35 -28.54 -5.66
CA ASP A 23 9.79 -28.48 -7.02
C ASP A 23 8.27 -28.20 -6.99
N GLN A 24 7.54 -28.81 -6.06
CA GLN A 24 6.11 -28.55 -5.86
C GLN A 24 5.85 -27.10 -5.44
N THR A 25 6.66 -26.53 -4.54
CA THR A 25 6.54 -25.13 -4.13
C THR A 25 6.76 -24.18 -5.31
N ARG A 26 7.81 -24.40 -6.12
CA ARG A 26 8.08 -23.57 -7.31
C ARG A 26 6.98 -23.66 -8.36
N LYS A 27 6.43 -24.86 -8.59
CA LYS A 27 5.28 -25.06 -9.49
C LYS A 27 4.02 -24.37 -8.99
N LYS A 28 3.79 -24.37 -7.67
CA LYS A 28 2.66 -23.68 -7.03
C LYS A 28 2.79 -22.16 -7.15
N GLU A 29 3.97 -21.61 -6.86
CA GLU A 29 4.26 -20.17 -7.02
C GLU A 29 4.11 -19.71 -8.48
N ALA A 30 4.62 -20.50 -9.44
CA ALA A 30 4.47 -20.21 -10.87
C ALA A 30 3.01 -20.29 -11.34
N SER A 31 2.22 -21.23 -10.83
CA SER A 31 0.78 -21.34 -11.13
C SER A 31 0.01 -20.13 -10.60
N VAL A 32 0.31 -19.69 -9.37
CA VAL A 32 -0.31 -18.51 -8.77
C VAL A 32 0.07 -17.23 -9.52
N ALA A 33 1.33 -17.11 -9.96
CA ALA A 33 1.76 -15.97 -10.78
C ALA A 33 1.02 -15.92 -12.13
N LYS A 34 0.78 -17.09 -12.75
CA LYS A 34 0.05 -17.19 -14.02
C LYS A 34 -1.44 -16.88 -13.87
N GLU A 35 -2.06 -17.35 -12.79
CA GLU A 35 -3.46 -17.03 -12.47
C GLU A 35 -3.64 -15.54 -12.17
N LYS A 36 -2.71 -14.92 -11.44
CA LYS A 36 -2.70 -13.47 -11.20
C LYS A 36 -2.55 -12.67 -12.49
N ALA A 37 -1.69 -13.10 -13.41
CA ALA A 37 -1.54 -12.46 -14.72
C ALA A 37 -2.83 -12.55 -15.55
N ALA A 38 -3.50 -13.71 -15.55
CA ALA A 38 -4.77 -13.91 -16.25
C ALA A 38 -5.91 -13.07 -15.66
N VAL A 39 -6.01 -12.97 -14.33
CA VAL A 39 -6.98 -12.08 -13.67
C VAL A 39 -6.68 -10.62 -14.00
N LEU A 40 -5.42 -10.22 -14.11
CA LEU A 40 -5.03 -8.86 -14.52
C LEU A 40 -5.48 -8.56 -15.96
N GLU A 41 -5.36 -9.53 -16.87
CA GLU A 41 -5.81 -9.42 -18.27
C GLU A 41 -7.35 -9.40 -18.38
N GLU A 42 -8.05 -10.18 -17.56
CA GLU A 42 -9.52 -10.20 -17.50
C GLU A 42 -10.09 -8.91 -16.89
N MET A 43 -9.51 -8.42 -15.79
CA MET A 43 -9.91 -7.16 -15.15
C MET A 43 -9.63 -5.94 -16.04
N ALA A 44 -8.57 -5.98 -16.86
CA ALA A 44 -8.31 -4.96 -17.87
C ALA A 44 -9.37 -4.93 -18.99
N SER A 45 -10.09 -6.04 -19.19
CA SER A 45 -11.10 -6.18 -20.26
C SER A 45 -12.54 -5.94 -19.77
N ALA A 46 -12.82 -6.14 -18.49
CA ALA A 46 -14.18 -6.15 -17.94
C ALA A 46 -14.76 -4.76 -17.55
N ASN A 47 -13.95 -3.70 -17.49
CA ASN A 47 -14.40 -2.35 -17.09
C ASN A 47 -14.82 -1.44 -18.26
N SER A 48 -15.41 -2.02 -19.32
CA SER A 48 -16.06 -1.25 -20.39
C SER A 48 -17.55 -1.06 -20.08
N GLY A 49 -17.86 -0.33 -19.02
CA GLY A 49 -19.24 -0.09 -18.58
C GLY A 49 -19.38 1.29 -17.96
N ASP A 50 -19.73 2.26 -18.81
CA ASP A 50 -20.13 3.64 -18.49
C ASP A 50 -19.06 4.53 -17.84
N THR A 51 -18.13 5.06 -18.64
CA THR A 51 -17.32 6.22 -18.27
C THR A 51 -16.88 6.96 -19.52
N SER A 52 -17.01 8.29 -19.48
CA SER A 52 -16.30 9.22 -20.37
C SER A 52 -14.86 8.74 -20.65
N PRO A 53 -14.29 8.92 -21.87
CA PRO A 53 -13.07 8.23 -22.28
C PRO A 53 -11.96 8.32 -21.23
N LEU A 54 -11.53 7.15 -20.75
CA LEU A 54 -10.38 7.05 -19.86
C LEU A 54 -9.14 7.59 -20.59
N PRO A 55 -8.35 8.45 -19.95
CA PRO A 55 -7.12 8.97 -20.53
C PRO A 55 -6.13 7.82 -20.83
N GLU A 56 -5.46 7.90 -21.98
CA GLU A 56 -4.50 6.90 -22.47
C GLU A 56 -3.31 6.72 -21.49
N PRO A 57 -2.57 5.59 -21.54
CA PRO A 57 -1.56 5.17 -20.52
C PRO A 57 -0.35 6.10 -20.24
N ASP A 58 -0.29 7.29 -20.86
CA ASP A 58 0.73 8.33 -20.68
C ASP A 58 0.12 9.65 -20.14
N GLU A 59 -1.18 9.71 -19.85
CA GLU A 59 -1.78 10.94 -19.37
C GLU A 59 -1.56 11.14 -17.88
N THR A 60 -0.55 11.94 -17.55
CA THR A 60 -0.37 12.46 -16.19
C THR A 60 -1.65 13.16 -15.72
N ILE A 61 -2.03 12.91 -14.47
CA ILE A 61 -3.18 13.57 -13.85
C ILE A 61 -2.92 15.08 -13.78
N THR A 62 -3.74 15.88 -14.44
CA THR A 62 -3.65 17.34 -14.41
C THR A 62 -4.18 17.90 -13.09
N ARG A 63 -3.79 19.14 -12.75
CA ARG A 63 -4.32 19.82 -11.55
C ARG A 63 -5.83 20.02 -11.63
N LEU A 64 -6.38 20.21 -12.83
CA LEU A 64 -7.81 20.39 -13.04
C LEU A 64 -8.56 19.08 -12.79
N GLN A 65 -8.10 17.97 -13.38
CA GLN A 65 -8.66 16.64 -13.12
C GLN A 65 -8.62 16.30 -11.64
N ALA A 66 -7.46 16.44 -10.97
CA ALA A 66 -7.34 16.13 -9.55
C ALA A 66 -8.28 16.96 -8.66
N ARG A 67 -8.57 18.21 -9.03
CA ARG A 67 -9.52 19.05 -8.30
C ARG A 67 -10.97 18.68 -8.56
N ALA A 68 -11.29 18.19 -9.76
CA ALA A 68 -12.64 17.89 -10.20
C ALA A 68 -13.18 16.57 -9.66
N VAL A 69 -12.31 15.59 -9.40
CA VAL A 69 -12.72 14.24 -8.94
C VAL A 69 -13.40 14.27 -7.56
N ASP A 70 -12.91 15.11 -6.66
CA ASP A 70 -13.55 15.35 -5.36
C ASP A 70 -13.36 16.81 -4.97
N PRO A 71 -14.26 17.70 -5.41
CA PRO A 71 -14.10 19.13 -5.26
C PRO A 71 -14.09 19.54 -3.79
N THR A 72 -15.00 18.96 -3.00
CA THR A 72 -15.37 19.40 -1.65
C THR A 72 -14.97 18.44 -0.54
N GLY A 73 -14.49 17.23 -0.86
CA GLY A 73 -14.04 16.28 0.15
C GLY A 73 -15.10 15.26 0.55
N ASP A 74 -16.22 15.19 -0.14
CA ASP A 74 -17.44 14.45 0.23
C ASP A 74 -17.87 13.41 -0.83
N GLU A 75 -17.11 13.28 -1.92
CA GLU A 75 -17.33 12.21 -2.90
C GLU A 75 -17.03 10.82 -2.34
N PRO A 76 -17.67 9.76 -2.88
CA PRO A 76 -17.38 8.38 -2.49
C PRO A 76 -15.89 8.03 -2.54
N LEU A 77 -15.41 7.26 -1.56
CA LEU A 77 -14.03 6.80 -1.46
C LEU A 77 -13.73 5.63 -2.43
N ASP A 78 -13.93 5.79 -3.73
CA ASP A 78 -13.70 4.75 -4.74
C ASP A 78 -12.62 5.10 -5.77
N ASP A 79 -12.40 6.38 -6.06
CA ASP A 79 -11.30 6.85 -6.89
C ASP A 79 -9.96 6.92 -6.12
N ALA A 80 -8.83 6.79 -6.83
CA ALA A 80 -7.50 6.79 -6.23
C ALA A 80 -7.05 8.17 -5.71
N ILE A 81 -7.36 9.26 -6.43
CA ILE A 81 -7.00 10.64 -6.06
C ILE A 81 -7.69 11.03 -4.77
N THR A 82 -9.02 11.04 -4.78
CA THR A 82 -9.72 10.05 -3.98
C THR A 82 -9.25 9.75 -2.55
N CYS A 83 -9.14 8.44 -2.33
CA CYS A 83 -8.59 7.82 -1.15
C CYS A 83 -7.24 8.40 -0.70
N LEU A 84 -6.34 8.75 -1.62
CA LEU A 84 -5.03 9.31 -1.26
C LEU A 84 -5.14 10.71 -0.65
N ALA A 85 -5.91 11.61 -1.27
CA ALA A 85 -6.08 12.98 -0.81
C ALA A 85 -6.80 13.04 0.54
N ARG A 86 -7.84 12.23 0.74
CA ARG A 86 -8.55 12.11 2.04
C ARG A 86 -7.59 11.60 3.12
N SER A 87 -6.76 10.61 2.79
CA SER A 87 -5.76 10.09 3.73
C SER A 87 -4.72 11.12 4.14
N ILE A 88 -4.15 11.84 3.17
CA ILE A 88 -3.19 12.92 3.45
C ILE A 88 -3.85 14.02 4.29
N TYR A 89 -5.08 14.40 3.97
CA TYR A 89 -5.82 15.41 4.72
C TYR A 89 -6.03 14.98 6.17
N TRP A 90 -6.59 13.80 6.42
CA TRP A 90 -6.94 13.43 7.79
C TRP A 90 -5.74 13.09 8.67
N GLU A 91 -4.67 12.54 8.10
CA GLU A 91 -3.45 12.25 8.86
C GLU A 91 -2.59 13.50 9.11
N ALA A 92 -2.68 14.53 8.25
CA ALA A 92 -1.71 15.63 8.22
C ALA A 92 -2.32 17.02 7.96
N ASN A 93 -3.63 17.26 8.18
CA ASN A 93 -4.27 18.56 7.89
C ASN A 93 -3.69 19.76 8.67
N ARG A 94 -3.06 19.52 9.82
CA ARG A 94 -2.49 20.57 10.69
C ARG A 94 -0.97 20.72 10.57
N THR A 95 -0.38 20.12 9.54
CA THR A 95 1.08 20.03 9.39
C THR A 95 1.54 20.70 8.10
N ASP A 96 2.85 20.67 7.85
CA ASP A 96 3.43 21.22 6.63
C ASP A 96 3.36 20.25 5.44
N ASN A 97 3.81 20.72 4.28
CA ASN A 97 3.82 19.91 3.06
C ASN A 97 4.75 18.69 3.17
N ALA A 98 5.85 18.78 3.92
CA ALA A 98 6.82 17.69 4.00
C ALA A 98 6.22 16.49 4.72
N GLU A 99 5.45 16.72 5.77
CA GLU A 99 4.73 15.68 6.49
C GLU A 99 3.59 15.09 5.66
N MET A 100 2.81 15.92 4.95
CA MET A 100 1.80 15.44 4.00
C MET A 100 2.39 14.57 2.87
N GLU A 101 3.52 14.98 2.30
CA GLU A 101 4.25 14.21 1.28
C GLU A 101 4.79 12.89 1.86
N ALA A 102 5.24 12.87 3.12
CA ALA A 102 5.69 11.66 3.79
C ALA A 102 4.53 10.64 3.98
N ILE A 103 3.33 11.10 4.34
CA ILE A 103 2.12 10.24 4.38
C ILE A 103 1.80 9.68 2.99
N ALA A 104 1.90 10.52 1.94
CA ALA A 104 1.69 10.06 0.57
C ALA A 104 2.71 8.97 0.17
N ASN A 105 3.99 9.15 0.53
CA ASN A 105 5.04 8.17 0.29
C ASN A 105 4.74 6.83 0.95
N VAL A 106 4.20 6.81 2.18
CA VAL A 106 3.78 5.56 2.84
C VAL A 106 2.72 4.82 2.01
N VAL A 107 1.73 5.52 1.47
CA VAL A 107 0.69 4.89 0.63
C VAL A 107 1.30 4.31 -0.65
N ILE A 108 2.19 5.05 -1.32
CA ILE A 108 2.87 4.58 -2.54
C ILE A 108 3.81 3.39 -2.25
N ASN A 109 4.55 3.43 -1.14
CA ASN A 109 5.41 2.33 -0.71
C ASN A 109 4.60 1.06 -0.42
N ARG A 110 3.45 1.18 0.24
CA ARG A 110 2.52 0.07 0.45
C ARG A 110 1.99 -0.46 -0.88
N LEU A 111 1.53 0.41 -1.78
CA LEU A 111 1.03 0.01 -3.10
C LEU A 111 2.07 -0.81 -3.88
N GLY A 112 3.35 -0.47 -3.76
CA GLY A 112 4.47 -1.16 -4.41
C GLY A 112 4.92 -2.46 -3.74
N HIS A 113 4.37 -2.83 -2.57
CA HIS A 113 4.85 -3.94 -1.76
C HIS A 113 3.85 -5.11 -1.72
N ALA A 114 4.33 -6.33 -1.95
CA ALA A 114 3.50 -7.53 -2.14
C ALA A 114 2.64 -7.94 -0.93
N GLY A 115 2.99 -7.47 0.26
CA GLY A 115 2.23 -7.68 1.51
C GLY A 115 0.98 -6.79 1.67
N PHE A 116 0.73 -5.86 0.74
CA PHE A 116 -0.38 -4.91 0.82
C PHE A 116 -1.34 -5.05 -0.37
N PRO A 117 -2.55 -4.47 -0.27
CA PRO A 117 -3.46 -4.36 -1.40
C PRO A 117 -2.83 -3.62 -2.59
N ASN A 118 -3.24 -4.01 -3.80
CA ASN A 118 -2.70 -3.49 -5.06
C ASN A 118 -3.45 -2.26 -5.61
N THR A 119 -4.29 -1.63 -4.79
CA THR A 119 -4.99 -0.38 -5.14
C THR A 119 -4.82 0.62 -4.01
N ILE A 120 -4.80 1.92 -4.36
CA ILE A 120 -4.68 3.01 -3.38
C ILE A 120 -5.82 2.92 -2.35
N CYS A 121 -7.06 2.76 -2.79
CA CYS A 121 -8.19 2.63 -1.88
C CYS A 121 -8.11 1.35 -1.04
N GLY A 122 -7.61 0.25 -1.59
CA GLY A 122 -7.35 -0.97 -0.82
C GLY A 122 -6.35 -0.73 0.31
N VAL A 123 -5.24 -0.04 0.03
CA VAL A 123 -4.23 0.33 1.02
C VAL A 123 -4.82 1.23 2.12
N VAL A 124 -5.60 2.24 1.73
CA VAL A 124 -6.21 3.19 2.67
C VAL A 124 -7.23 2.51 3.58
N LYS A 125 -8.04 1.60 3.02
CA LYS A 125 -9.13 0.93 3.74
C LYS A 125 -8.71 -0.33 4.50
N GLN A 126 -7.46 -0.74 4.37
CA GLN A 126 -6.93 -1.96 4.99
C GLN A 126 -7.00 -1.90 6.54
N GLY A 127 -7.38 -3.01 7.15
CA GLY A 127 -7.36 -3.20 8.61
C GLY A 127 -8.71 -2.93 9.29
N GLN A 128 -9.70 -2.42 8.55
CA GLN A 128 -11.06 -2.21 9.05
C GLN A 128 -11.67 -3.51 9.59
N GLU A 129 -11.41 -4.63 8.93
CA GLU A 129 -11.87 -5.96 9.31
C GLU A 129 -11.23 -6.50 10.60
N GLN A 130 -10.11 -5.91 11.02
CA GLN A 130 -9.33 -6.30 12.20
C GLN A 130 -9.45 -5.27 13.33
N GLY A 131 -10.13 -4.14 13.09
CA GLY A 131 -10.28 -3.04 14.05
C GLY A 131 -8.99 -2.25 14.31
N ALA A 132 -7.96 -2.42 13.47
CA ALA A 132 -6.68 -1.73 13.61
C ALA A 132 -6.20 -1.25 12.24
N CYS A 133 -6.24 0.07 12.03
CA CYS A 133 -5.98 0.69 10.74
C CYS A 133 -4.74 1.58 10.81
N GLN A 134 -3.91 1.55 9.77
CA GLN A 134 -2.79 2.49 9.65
C GLN A 134 -3.31 3.92 9.53
N PHE A 135 -4.39 4.09 8.77
CA PHE A 135 -5.07 5.37 8.58
C PHE A 135 -6.22 5.42 9.57
N SER A 136 -6.00 6.09 10.70
CA SER A 136 -6.87 5.99 11.86
C SER A 136 -8.27 6.58 11.59
N TRP A 137 -8.34 7.61 10.75
CA TRP A 137 -9.59 8.25 10.36
C TRP A 137 -10.58 7.29 9.68
N TRP A 138 -10.09 6.31 8.93
CA TRP A 138 -10.97 5.34 8.26
C TRP A 138 -11.73 4.44 9.24
N CYS A 139 -11.18 4.24 10.44
CA CYS A 139 -11.70 3.27 11.41
C CYS A 139 -12.20 3.91 12.71
N ASP A 140 -12.21 5.24 12.80
CA ASP A 140 -12.65 5.95 13.99
C ASP A 140 -14.19 6.18 14.05
N GLY A 141 -14.90 5.87 12.96
CA GLY A 141 -16.34 6.00 12.84
C GLY A 141 -16.85 7.45 12.76
N ARG A 142 -15.95 8.41 12.48
CA ARG A 142 -16.29 9.83 12.32
C ARG A 142 -16.60 10.14 10.85
N PRO A 143 -17.19 11.32 10.57
CA PRO A 143 -17.39 11.74 9.19
C PRO A 143 -16.07 11.96 8.46
N ASP A 144 -15.95 11.38 7.27
CA ASP A 144 -14.74 11.42 6.44
C ASP A 144 -14.62 12.66 5.55
N ALA A 145 -15.63 13.53 5.57
CA ALA A 145 -15.70 14.70 4.70
C ALA A 145 -14.65 15.76 5.08
N ALA A 146 -13.86 16.22 4.10
CA ALA A 146 -12.86 17.27 4.35
C ALA A 146 -13.56 18.59 4.71
N GLN A 147 -13.07 19.28 5.74
CA GLN A 147 -13.73 20.48 6.29
C GLN A 147 -13.03 21.79 5.91
N GLU A 148 -11.75 21.72 5.54
CA GLU A 148 -10.91 22.89 5.25
C GLU A 148 -10.45 22.88 3.79
N GLU A 149 -11.13 23.66 2.94
CA GLU A 149 -10.94 23.67 1.48
C GLU A 149 -9.49 23.93 1.05
N ALA A 150 -8.81 24.89 1.69
CA ALA A 150 -7.44 25.25 1.35
C ALA A 150 -6.44 24.13 1.65
N VAL A 151 -6.62 23.46 2.79
CA VAL A 151 -5.79 22.32 3.21
C VAL A 151 -6.10 21.11 2.33
N TYR A 152 -7.37 20.89 2.02
CA TYR A 152 -7.77 19.79 1.16
C TYR A 152 -7.29 19.97 -0.29
N THR A 153 -7.31 21.19 -0.81
CA THR A 153 -6.72 21.52 -2.12
C THR A 153 -5.23 21.20 -2.18
N ARG A 154 -4.50 21.44 -1.08
CA ARG A 154 -3.09 21.05 -0.96
C ARG A 154 -2.92 19.53 -0.93
N ALA A 155 -3.74 18.83 -0.15
CA ALA A 155 -3.74 17.37 -0.11
C ALA A 155 -4.00 16.75 -1.51
N LYS A 156 -4.95 17.30 -2.27
CA LYS A 156 -5.21 16.90 -3.67
C LYS A 156 -4.02 17.14 -4.59
N GLU A 157 -3.32 18.26 -4.45
CA GLU A 157 -2.12 18.54 -5.25
C GLU A 157 -0.98 17.58 -4.91
N ILE A 158 -0.80 17.21 -3.64
CA ILE A 158 0.19 16.23 -3.20
C ILE A 158 -0.19 14.83 -3.71
N ALA A 159 -1.45 14.42 -3.58
CA ALA A 159 -1.96 13.16 -4.11
C ALA A 159 -1.72 13.05 -5.62
N ARG A 160 -2.04 14.10 -6.38
CA ARG A 160 -1.77 14.18 -7.82
C ARG A 160 -0.29 13.99 -8.13
N LYS A 161 0.61 14.67 -7.41
CA LYS A 161 2.05 14.52 -7.60
C LYS A 161 2.52 13.09 -7.29
N ALA A 162 2.02 12.49 -6.21
CA ALA A 162 2.37 11.14 -5.82
C ALA A 162 1.97 10.13 -6.90
N LEU A 163 0.73 10.20 -7.39
CA LEU A 163 0.21 9.33 -8.44
C LEU A 163 0.92 9.52 -9.79
N ASN A 164 1.39 10.73 -10.07
CA ASN A 164 2.22 11.02 -11.24
C ASN A 164 3.71 10.71 -11.03
N GLN A 165 4.10 10.08 -9.91
CA GLN A 165 5.51 9.77 -9.57
C GLN A 165 6.41 11.02 -9.54
N GLN A 166 5.84 12.17 -9.14
CA GLN A 166 6.52 13.47 -9.04
C GLN A 166 7.04 13.77 -7.62
N LEU A 167 6.80 12.87 -6.66
CA LEU A 167 7.33 12.98 -5.31
C LEU A 167 8.52 12.03 -5.15
N LYS A 168 9.59 12.54 -4.53
CA LYS A 168 10.69 11.69 -4.06
C LYS A 168 10.29 11.10 -2.70
N ASP A 169 10.58 9.83 -2.47
CA ASP A 169 10.42 9.25 -1.14
C ASP A 169 11.40 9.89 -0.14
N SER A 170 10.83 10.59 0.84
CA SER A 170 11.52 11.22 1.98
C SER A 170 11.56 10.34 3.22
N THR A 171 10.94 9.16 3.18
CA THR A 171 10.70 8.28 4.33
C THR A 171 11.62 7.07 4.42
N ASP A 172 12.51 6.90 3.45
CA ASP A 172 13.41 5.74 3.31
C ASP A 172 12.65 4.39 3.28
N GLY A 173 11.61 4.32 2.45
CA GLY A 173 10.81 3.12 2.24
C GLY A 173 9.85 2.82 3.40
N ALA A 174 9.43 3.84 4.16
CA ALA A 174 8.51 3.60 5.27
C ALA A 174 7.17 3.09 4.76
N MET A 175 6.63 2.10 5.48
CA MET A 175 5.31 1.53 5.23
C MET A 175 4.39 1.69 6.44
N TYR A 176 4.89 2.24 7.55
CA TYR A 176 4.13 2.42 8.78
C TYR A 176 4.53 3.75 9.41
N PHE A 177 3.61 4.35 10.16
CA PHE A 177 3.89 5.55 10.94
C PHE A 177 2.98 5.62 12.16
N HIS A 178 3.35 6.46 13.12
CA HIS A 178 2.45 6.88 14.19
C HIS A 178 2.79 8.30 14.65
N ASN A 179 1.82 8.95 15.27
CA ASN A 179 2.03 10.26 15.87
C ASN A 179 2.94 10.14 17.11
N LYS A 180 3.96 10.99 17.23
CA LYS A 180 4.96 10.93 18.33
C LYS A 180 4.38 11.04 19.75
N LYS A 181 3.11 11.44 19.88
CA LYS A 181 2.37 11.51 21.16
C LYS A 181 1.88 10.15 21.67
N VAL A 182 1.96 9.11 20.86
CA VAL A 182 1.59 7.73 21.23
C VAL A 182 2.76 6.79 21.03
N THR A 183 2.70 5.60 21.63
CA THR A 183 3.76 4.58 21.50
C THR A 183 3.13 3.20 21.33
N PRO A 184 2.83 2.79 20.10
CA PRO A 184 2.22 1.49 19.85
C PRO A 184 3.25 0.36 20.02
N ASP A 185 2.82 -0.80 20.50
CA ASP A 185 3.74 -1.92 20.80
C ASP A 185 4.47 -2.44 19.56
N TRP A 186 3.80 -2.48 18.41
CA TRP A 186 4.40 -2.91 17.14
C TRP A 186 5.63 -2.07 16.75
N SER A 187 5.71 -0.81 17.19
CA SER A 187 6.82 0.08 16.80
C SER A 187 8.18 -0.39 17.31
N LYS A 188 8.20 -1.26 18.33
CA LYS A 188 9.42 -1.87 18.88
C LYS A 188 10.01 -2.97 17.98
N GLU A 189 9.18 -3.56 17.11
CA GLU A 189 9.59 -4.65 16.20
C GLU A 189 10.10 -4.12 14.85
N TYR A 190 9.95 -2.82 14.58
CA TYR A 190 10.15 -2.20 13.27
C TYR A 190 11.36 -1.27 13.29
N ILE A 191 11.98 -1.09 12.12
CA ILE A 191 13.08 -0.15 11.92
C ILE A 191 12.47 1.24 11.79
N ARG A 192 12.77 2.12 12.75
CA ARG A 192 12.50 3.56 12.63
C ARG A 192 13.37 4.13 11.50
N THR A 193 12.74 4.75 10.50
CA THR A 193 13.45 5.31 9.34
C THR A 193 13.71 6.80 9.49
N VAL A 194 12.65 7.58 9.74
CA VAL A 194 12.72 9.04 9.84
C VAL A 194 11.64 9.57 10.79
N GLU A 195 11.82 10.79 11.29
CA GLU A 195 10.77 11.58 11.93
C GLU A 195 10.54 12.84 11.08
N VAL A 196 9.29 13.09 10.70
CA VAL A 196 8.88 14.26 9.93
C VAL A 196 7.70 14.90 10.65
N GLY A 197 7.92 16.11 11.17
CA GLY A 197 6.93 16.87 11.91
C GLY A 197 6.39 16.16 13.16
N GLU A 198 5.13 15.76 13.14
CA GLU A 198 4.47 15.06 14.26
C GLU A 198 4.49 13.53 14.12
N HIS A 199 5.00 12.97 13.02
CA HIS A 199 5.00 11.53 12.75
C HIS A 199 6.40 10.92 12.78
N ILE A 200 6.46 9.70 13.33
CA ILE A 200 7.63 8.81 13.25
C ILE A 200 7.30 7.68 12.27
N PHE A 201 8.21 7.43 11.34
CA PHE A 201 8.04 6.51 10.22
C PHE A 201 8.90 5.25 10.40
N TYR A 202 8.39 4.14 9.89
CA TYR A 202 8.91 2.80 10.13
C TYR A 202 8.82 1.91 8.89
N LYS A 203 9.75 0.96 8.81
CA LYS A 203 9.66 -0.21 7.92
C LYS A 203 9.91 -1.51 8.68
N PRO A 204 9.35 -2.65 8.22
CA PRO A 204 9.61 -3.96 8.82
C PRO A 204 11.10 -4.32 8.82
N THR A 205 11.51 -5.20 9.73
CA THR A 205 12.90 -5.68 9.85
C THR A 205 13.27 -6.74 8.81
N ASP A 206 12.27 -7.44 8.26
CA ASP A 206 12.35 -8.36 7.13
C ASP A 206 11.41 -7.90 6.01
N ASP A 207 11.38 -8.56 4.85
CA ASP A 207 10.44 -8.22 3.77
C ASP A 207 8.97 -8.62 4.09
N LYS A 208 8.65 -8.95 5.35
CA LYS A 208 7.31 -9.34 5.78
C LYS A 208 6.60 -8.14 6.40
N ALA A 209 6.03 -7.32 5.51
CA ALA A 209 4.93 -6.46 5.93
C ALA A 209 3.77 -7.32 6.49
N LYS A 210 3.22 -6.90 7.63
CA LYS A 210 2.08 -7.53 8.30
C LYS A 210 0.81 -6.72 8.05
#